data_AF-A0A2X2YH95-F1
#
_entry.id   AF-A0A2X2YH95-F1
#
_cell.length_a   1.000
_cell.length_b   1.000
_cell.length_c   1.000
_cell.angle_alpha   90.00
_cell.angle_beta   90.00
_cell.angle_gamma   90.00
#
_symmetry.space_group_name_H-M   'P 1'
#
loop_
_entity.id
_entity.type
_entity.pdbx_description
1 polymer ?
#
loop_
_entity_poly.entity_id
_entity_poly.type
_entity_poly.pdbx_seq_one_letter_code
_entity_poly.pdbx_strand_id
1 'polypeptide(L)'
;MIKNTKQLVTSAIIATIYAVVTIFLTYPMSFQASQFRVAEALTILPLFTPVAIPGLFVGCLISNLLSPVGPLDVIFGSLTTLIAAIATWQIGKSNLKYKKLLAPLPPVILNAIIIGLLLNYTLKWPLFLTMLQVGFGELLCCYGLGLPLITVIERNDYLKQILSL
;
A
#
# COMPACT_ATOMS: atom_id res chain seq x y z
N MET A 1 -7.80 -17.68 -11.77
CA MET A 1 -7.01 -18.90 -11.47
C MET A 1 -5.54 -18.60 -11.70
N ILE A 2 -4.75 -18.55 -10.63
CA ILE A 2 -3.29 -18.39 -10.66
C ILE A 2 -2.73 -19.64 -11.35
N LYS A 3 -2.30 -19.52 -12.61
CA LYS A 3 -1.85 -20.67 -13.42
C LYS A 3 -0.32 -20.81 -13.49
N ASN A 4 0.44 -19.94 -12.83
CA ASN A 4 1.90 -19.97 -12.89
C ASN A 4 2.48 -19.94 -11.46
N THR A 5 3.21 -20.98 -11.07
CA THR A 5 3.94 -21.05 -9.78
C THR A 5 4.80 -19.81 -9.55
N LYS A 6 5.37 -19.25 -10.62
CA LYS A 6 6.12 -17.98 -10.58
C LYS A 6 5.29 -16.81 -10.06
N GLN A 7 4.04 -16.65 -10.52
CA GLN A 7 3.17 -15.54 -10.09
C GLN A 7 2.80 -15.68 -8.60
N LEU A 8 2.51 -16.91 -8.15
CA LEU A 8 2.23 -17.18 -6.74
C LEU A 8 3.43 -16.82 -5.85
N VAL A 9 4.63 -17.22 -6.27
CA VAL A 9 5.87 -16.88 -5.56
C VAL A 9 6.10 -15.37 -5.54
N THR A 10 5.88 -14.67 -6.65
CA THR A 10 5.99 -13.20 -6.71
C THR A 10 5.01 -12.52 -5.75
N SER A 11 3.73 -12.93 -5.73
CA SER A 11 2.76 -12.40 -4.75
C SER A 11 3.20 -12.67 -3.32
N ALA A 12 3.69 -13.87 -3.02
CA ALA A 12 4.13 -14.24 -1.68
C ALA A 12 5.36 -13.43 -1.22
N ILE A 13 6.31 -13.16 -2.12
CA ILE A 13 7.46 -12.30 -1.84
C ILE A 13 6.99 -10.87 -1.54
N ILE A 14 6.09 -10.32 -2.36
CA ILE A 14 5.53 -8.97 -2.13
C ILE A 14 4.81 -8.92 -0.77
N ALA A 15 3.98 -9.92 -0.46
CA ALA A 15 3.30 -10.01 0.82
C ALA A 15 4.28 -10.07 2.00
N THR A 16 5.35 -10.86 1.87
CA THR A 16 6.39 -10.99 2.90
C THR A 16 7.12 -9.67 3.11
N ILE A 17 7.55 -9.00 2.04
CA ILE A 17 8.23 -7.70 2.15
C ILE A 17 7.30 -6.68 2.80
N TYR A 18 6.05 -6.59 2.37
CA TYR A 18 5.06 -5.69 2.96
C TYR A 18 4.88 -5.96 4.46
N ALA A 19 4.65 -7.22 4.84
CA ALA A 19 4.44 -7.59 6.24
C ALA A 19 5.67 -7.30 7.10
N VAL A 20 6.87 -7.67 6.64
CA VAL A 20 8.12 -7.44 7.38
C VAL A 20 8.39 -5.95 7.57
N VAL A 21 8.23 -5.13 6.52
CA VAL A 21 8.42 -3.68 6.61
C VAL A 21 7.41 -3.06 7.59
N THR A 22 6.16 -3.53 7.58
CA THR A 22 5.13 -2.98 8.46
C THR A 22 5.36 -3.39 9.92
N ILE A 23 5.66 -4.67 10.17
CA ILE A 23 5.77 -5.26 11.52
C ILE A 23 7.11 -4.90 12.19
N PHE A 24 8.22 -4.91 11.46
CA PHE A 24 9.54 -4.70 12.07
C PHE A 24 10.04 -3.27 11.94
N LEU A 25 9.81 -2.66 10.78
CA LEU A 25 10.36 -1.33 10.51
C LEU A 25 9.45 -0.22 11.04
N THR A 26 8.14 -0.46 11.01
CA THR A 26 7.17 0.64 11.12
C THR A 26 6.18 0.47 12.26
N TYR A 27 6.18 -0.64 13.00
CA TYR A 27 5.26 -0.90 14.11
C TYR A 27 5.07 0.27 15.10
N PRO A 28 6.13 0.95 15.61
CA PRO A 28 5.92 2.09 16.51
C PRO A 28 5.37 3.34 15.81
N MET A 29 5.55 3.51 14.49
CA MET A 29 5.12 4.71 13.73
C MET A 29 3.82 4.50 12.94
N SER A 30 3.48 3.27 12.59
CA SER A 30 2.28 2.88 11.83
C SER A 30 0.99 3.05 12.63
N PHE A 31 1.06 3.08 13.96
CA PHE A 31 -0.12 3.15 14.84
C PHE A 31 -0.23 4.44 15.66
N GLN A 32 0.61 5.44 15.34
CA GLN A 32 0.57 6.76 15.96
C GLN A 32 -0.33 7.73 15.18
N ALA A 33 -0.53 8.95 15.70
CA ALA A 33 -1.37 9.98 15.07
C ALA A 33 -1.02 10.27 13.60
N SER A 34 0.25 10.19 13.22
CA SER A 34 0.72 10.42 11.85
C SER A 34 0.78 9.17 10.95
N GLN A 35 0.34 8.01 11.45
CA GLN A 35 0.40 6.66 10.83
C GLN A 35 1.27 6.58 9.56
N PHE A 36 2.58 6.44 9.74
CA PHE A 36 3.46 6.22 8.61
C PHE A 36 3.36 4.75 8.22
N ARG A 37 2.78 4.40 7.06
CA ARG A 37 2.82 3.03 6.55
C ARG A 37 3.80 2.93 5.40
N VAL A 38 5.09 2.77 5.73
CA VAL A 38 6.19 2.69 4.75
C VAL A 38 5.95 1.60 3.70
N ALA A 39 5.30 0.50 4.09
CA ALA A 39 4.95 -0.59 3.19
C ALA A 39 3.95 -0.19 2.09
N GLU A 40 3.16 0.86 2.27
CA GLU A 40 2.27 1.39 1.23
C GLU A 40 3.04 1.97 0.04
N ALA A 41 4.35 2.26 0.17
CA ALA A 41 5.19 2.56 -0.98
C ALA A 41 5.21 1.44 -2.03
N LEU A 42 4.94 0.19 -1.63
CA LEU A 42 4.84 -0.96 -2.53
C LEU A 42 3.54 -0.99 -3.34
N THR A 43 2.55 -0.15 -3.02
CA THR A 43 1.30 -0.04 -3.79
C THR A 43 1.49 0.55 -5.19
N ILE A 44 2.69 1.03 -5.51
CA ILE A 44 3.08 1.37 -6.88
C ILE A 44 3.34 0.12 -7.74
N LEU A 45 3.62 -1.06 -7.16
CA LEU A 45 3.91 -2.29 -7.91
C LEU A 45 2.76 -2.75 -8.83
N PRO A 46 1.47 -2.64 -8.44
CA PRO A 46 0.33 -2.83 -9.32
C PRO A 46 0.34 -2.03 -10.63
N LEU A 47 1.13 -0.95 -10.73
CA LEU A 47 1.33 -0.23 -11.99
C LEU A 47 2.01 -1.10 -13.05
N PHE A 48 2.84 -2.06 -12.62
CA PHE A 48 3.63 -2.92 -13.49
C PHE A 48 3.02 -4.33 -13.65
N THR A 49 2.51 -4.93 -12.58
CA THR A 49 1.89 -6.27 -12.62
C THR A 49 0.63 -6.39 -11.75
N PRO A 50 -0.45 -7.03 -12.26
CA PRO A 50 -1.62 -7.33 -11.45
C PRO A 50 -1.34 -8.33 -10.32
N VAL A 51 -0.23 -9.08 -10.39
CA VAL A 51 0.17 -10.09 -9.38
C VAL A 51 0.51 -9.43 -8.03
N ALA A 52 0.87 -8.15 -8.04
CA ALA A 52 1.15 -7.40 -6.83
C ALA A 52 -0.10 -7.15 -5.96
N ILE A 53 -1.30 -7.08 -6.57
CA ILE A 53 -2.56 -6.80 -5.85
C ILE A 53 -2.82 -7.82 -4.72
N PRO A 54 -2.88 -9.15 -5.00
CA PRO A 54 -3.08 -10.14 -3.93
C PRO A 54 -1.91 -10.18 -2.94
N GLY A 55 -0.68 -9.90 -3.39
CA GLY A 55 0.49 -9.83 -2.50
C GLY A 55 0.37 -8.72 -1.47
N LEU A 56 0.02 -7.51 -1.90
CA LEU A 56 -0.18 -6.35 -1.02
C LEU A 56 -1.34 -6.57 -0.06
N PHE A 57 -2.46 -7.13 -0.54
CA PHE A 57 -3.61 -7.44 0.31
C PHE A 57 -3.26 -8.43 1.42
N VAL A 58 -2.62 -9.55 1.08
CA VAL A 58 -2.22 -10.57 2.06
C VAL A 58 -1.16 -10.02 3.02
N GLY A 59 -0.20 -9.24 2.52
CA GLY A 59 0.79 -8.57 3.35
C GLY A 59 0.16 -7.63 4.38
N CYS A 60 -0.80 -6.80 3.94
CA CYS A 60 -1.55 -5.88 4.80
C CYS A 60 -2.39 -6.62 5.84
N LEU A 61 -3.05 -7.70 5.43
CA LEU A 61 -3.83 -8.54 6.33
C LEU A 61 -2.94 -9.12 7.43
N ILE A 62 -1.80 -9.71 7.05
CA ILE A 62 -0.85 -10.30 8.01
C ILE A 62 -0.29 -9.24 8.95
N SER A 63 0.10 -8.06 8.45
CA SER A 63 0.62 -7.00 9.31
C SER A 63 -0.42 -6.46 10.28
N ASN A 64 -1.67 -6.33 9.83
CA ASN A 64 -2.72 -5.76 10.65
C ASN A 64 -3.25 -6.75 11.69
N LEU A 65 -3.01 -8.07 11.55
CA LEU A 65 -3.31 -9.03 12.62
C LEU A 65 -2.56 -8.70 13.93
N LEU A 66 -1.43 -8.01 13.83
CA LEU A 66 -0.65 -7.53 14.97
C LEU A 66 -0.98 -6.07 15.36
N SER A 67 -1.99 -5.47 14.74
CA SER A 67 -2.38 -4.08 14.98
C SER A 67 -3.01 -3.91 16.37
N PRO A 68 -2.57 -2.90 17.16
CA PRO A 68 -3.18 -2.58 18.44
C PRO A 68 -4.58 -1.94 18.32
N VAL A 69 -4.98 -1.50 17.11
CA VAL A 69 -6.30 -0.89 16.85
C VAL A 69 -7.44 -1.92 16.86
N GLY A 70 -7.09 -3.21 16.68
CA GLY A 70 -8.02 -4.33 16.77
C GLY A 70 -8.56 -4.82 15.41
N PRO A 71 -9.54 -5.74 15.41
CA PRO A 71 -9.99 -6.48 14.23
C PRO A 71 -10.53 -5.60 13.08
N LEU A 72 -11.06 -4.42 13.41
CA LEU A 72 -11.57 -3.48 12.41
C LEU A 72 -10.44 -2.96 11.51
N ASP A 73 -9.23 -2.76 12.04
CA ASP A 73 -8.07 -2.33 11.25
C ASP A 73 -7.57 -3.44 10.31
N VAL A 74 -7.71 -4.71 10.71
CA VAL A 74 -7.44 -5.86 9.83
C VAL A 74 -8.35 -5.82 8.62
N ILE A 75 -9.66 -5.66 8.84
CA ILE A 75 -10.65 -5.73 7.76
C ILE A 75 -10.57 -4.46 6.90
N PHE A 76 -10.76 -3.30 7.52
CA PHE A 76 -10.84 -2.03 6.79
C PHE A 76 -9.48 -1.61 6.22
N GLY A 77 -8.37 -1.84 6.93
CA GLY A 77 -7.03 -1.56 6.40
C GLY A 77 -6.71 -2.42 5.18
N SER A 78 -6.90 -3.74 5.28
CA SER A 78 -6.63 -4.63 4.14
C SER A 78 -7.52 -4.34 2.94
N LEU A 79 -8.81 -4.08 3.16
CA LEU A 79 -9.74 -3.70 2.08
C LEU A 79 -9.35 -2.36 1.45
N THR A 80 -8.91 -1.39 2.24
CA THR A 80 -8.43 -0.08 1.76
C THR A 80 -7.24 -0.27 0.84
N THR A 81 -6.22 -1.01 1.27
CA THR A 81 -5.04 -1.31 0.45
C THR A 81 -5.40 -2.12 -0.80
N LEU A 82 -6.37 -3.04 -0.73
CA LEU A 82 -6.86 -3.77 -1.91
C LEU A 82 -7.50 -2.84 -2.94
N ILE A 83 -8.40 -1.96 -2.51
CA ILE A 83 -9.06 -1.00 -3.39
C ILE A 83 -8.02 -0.03 -3.99
N ALA A 84 -7.07 0.44 -3.18
CA ALA A 84 -5.97 1.28 -3.63
C ALA A 84 -5.09 0.59 -4.68
N ALA A 85 -4.74 -0.68 -4.46
CA ALA A 85 -3.95 -1.47 -5.40
C ALA A 85 -4.68 -1.70 -6.73
N ILE A 86 -5.99 -1.96 -6.69
CA ILE A 86 -6.84 -2.10 -7.89
C ILE A 86 -6.90 -0.77 -8.65
N ALA A 87 -7.14 0.34 -7.95
CA ALA A 87 -7.17 1.67 -8.57
C ALA A 87 -5.81 2.01 -9.21
N THR A 88 -4.70 1.69 -8.54
CA THR A 88 -3.35 1.90 -9.06
C THR A 88 -3.07 1.07 -10.32
N TRP A 89 -3.54 -0.18 -10.35
CA TRP A 89 -3.45 -1.02 -11.54
C TRP A 89 -4.27 -0.45 -12.73
N GLN A 90 -5.48 0.06 -12.46
CA GLN A 90 -6.30 0.71 -13.48
C GLN A 90 -5.61 1.98 -14.03
N ILE A 91 -4.98 2.78 -13.17
CA ILE A 91 -4.18 3.94 -13.58
C ILE A 91 -3.00 3.48 -14.46
N GLY A 92 -2.32 2.39 -14.10
CA GLY A 92 -1.23 1.81 -14.89
C GLY A 92 -1.66 1.42 -16.33
N LYS A 93 -2.86 0.84 -16.47
CA LYS A 93 -3.47 0.43 -17.74
C LYS A 93 -4.01 1.61 -18.57
N SER A 94 -4.27 2.76 -17.94
CA SER A 94 -4.80 3.94 -18.62
C SER A 94 -3.75 4.66 -19.50
N ASN A 95 -4.23 5.43 -20.48
CA ASN A 95 -3.40 6.29 -21.33
C ASN A 95 -3.12 7.68 -20.73
N LEU A 96 -3.14 7.80 -19.39
CA LEU A 96 -2.90 9.07 -18.70
C LEU A 96 -1.43 9.50 -18.83
N LYS A 97 -1.23 10.76 -19.22
CA LYS A 97 0.11 11.39 -19.40
C LYS A 97 0.95 11.39 -18.12
N TYR A 98 0.31 11.50 -16.96
CA TYR A 98 0.97 11.57 -15.64
C TYR A 98 0.68 10.36 -14.74
N LYS A 99 0.41 9.19 -15.33
CA LYS A 99 0.01 7.99 -14.58
C LYS A 99 0.95 7.60 -13.43
N LYS A 100 2.26 7.86 -13.55
CA LYS A 100 3.26 7.58 -12.50
C LYS A 100 3.10 8.47 -11.27
N LEU A 101 2.71 9.73 -11.46
CA LEU A 101 2.45 10.68 -10.38
C LEU A 101 1.07 10.46 -9.77
N LEU A 102 0.14 9.87 -10.52
CA LEU A 102 -1.20 9.54 -10.05
C LEU A 102 -1.26 8.17 -9.37
N ALA A 103 -0.32 7.26 -9.65
CA ALA A 103 -0.28 5.91 -9.08
C ALA A 103 -0.25 5.88 -7.54
N PRO A 104 0.51 6.76 -6.83
CA PRO A 104 0.52 6.78 -5.38
C PRO A 104 -0.66 7.58 -4.77
N LEU A 105 -1.54 8.15 -5.60
CA LEU A 105 -2.64 9.00 -5.12
C LEU A 105 -3.82 8.20 -4.52
N PRO A 106 -4.30 7.10 -5.15
CA PRO A 106 -5.31 6.23 -4.54
C PRO A 106 -4.98 5.75 -3.12
N PRO A 107 -3.80 5.17 -2.81
CA PRO A 107 -3.48 4.72 -1.46
C PRO A 107 -3.48 5.87 -0.45
N VAL A 108 -2.97 7.06 -0.83
CA VAL A 108 -2.96 8.24 0.06
C VAL A 108 -4.38 8.67 0.42
N ILE A 109 -5.25 8.86 -0.58
CA ILE A 109 -6.61 9.35 -0.35
C ILE A 109 -7.44 8.32 0.40
N LEU A 110 -7.37 7.04 -0.01
CA LEU A 110 -8.20 5.99 0.59
C LEU A 110 -7.77 5.73 2.05
N ASN A 111 -6.47 5.67 2.34
CA ASN A 111 -6.01 5.54 3.73
C ASN A 111 -6.37 6.77 4.57
N ALA A 112 -6.16 7.99 4.06
CA ALA A 112 -6.51 9.21 4.78
C ALA A 112 -7.99 9.22 5.20
N ILE A 113 -8.90 8.85 4.29
CA ILE A 113 -10.34 8.85 4.55
C ILE A 113 -10.75 7.65 5.42
N ILE A 114 -10.45 6.43 4.98
CA ILE A 114 -10.99 5.21 5.61
C ILE A 114 -10.32 4.98 6.97
N ILE A 115 -9.00 5.09 7.06
CA ILE A 115 -8.29 4.92 8.33
C ILE A 115 -8.51 6.12 9.24
N GLY A 116 -8.59 7.34 8.69
CA GLY A 116 -8.95 8.52 9.47
C GLY A 116 -10.32 8.40 10.14
N LEU A 117 -11.33 7.90 9.41
CA LEU A 117 -12.65 7.57 9.94
C LEU A 117 -12.59 6.45 10.98
N LEU A 118 -11.83 5.39 10.72
CA LEU A 118 -11.66 4.28 11.64
C LEU A 118 -11.09 4.75 12.99
N LEU A 119 -10.04 5.58 12.98
CA LEU A 119 -9.42 6.11 14.19
C LEU A 119 -10.33 7.08 14.94
N ASN A 120 -11.13 7.87 14.24
CA ASN A 120 -12.15 8.69 14.88
C ASN A 120 -13.20 7.81 15.57
N TYR A 121 -13.63 6.72 14.94
CA TYR A 121 -14.62 5.81 15.52
C TYR A 121 -14.07 5.01 16.72
N THR A 122 -12.85 4.49 16.63
CA THR A 122 -12.26 3.61 17.66
C THR A 122 -11.63 4.39 18.81
N LEU A 123 -10.86 5.44 18.53
CA LEU A 123 -10.08 6.20 19.51
C LEU A 123 -10.68 7.59 19.82
N LYS A 124 -11.79 7.98 19.17
CA LYS A 124 -12.46 9.29 19.33
C LYS A 124 -11.56 10.49 19.05
N TRP A 125 -10.53 10.31 18.24
CA TRP A 125 -9.63 11.38 17.83
C TRP A 125 -10.29 12.36 16.85
N PRO A 126 -9.88 13.64 16.80
CA PRO A 126 -10.49 14.64 15.93
C PRO A 126 -10.33 14.28 14.45
N LEU A 127 -11.45 14.01 13.77
CA LEU A 127 -11.50 13.44 12.42
C LEU A 127 -10.64 14.18 11.40
N PHE A 128 -10.82 15.49 11.27
CA PHE A 128 -10.08 16.27 10.27
C PHE A 128 -8.57 16.25 10.52
N LEU A 129 -8.16 16.30 11.80
CA LEU A 129 -6.75 16.28 12.16
C LEU A 129 -6.15 14.90 11.89
N THR A 130 -6.86 13.81 12.22
CA THR A 130 -6.38 12.45 11.94
C THR A 130 -6.30 12.16 10.45
N MET A 131 -7.31 12.56 9.67
CA MET A 131 -7.27 12.42 8.21
C MET A 131 -6.08 13.16 7.59
N LEU A 132 -5.80 14.39 8.05
CA LEU A 132 -4.66 15.16 7.57
C LEU A 132 -3.33 14.52 7.96
N GLN A 133 -3.21 14.03 9.19
CA GLN A 133 -2.00 13.39 9.69
C GLN A 133 -1.71 12.06 8.98
N VAL A 134 -2.71 11.19 8.85
CA VAL A 134 -2.61 9.93 8.10
C VAL A 134 -2.31 10.23 6.63
N GLY A 135 -3.07 11.13 6.00
CA GLY A 135 -2.85 11.51 4.62
C GLY A 135 -1.46 12.08 4.36
N PHE A 136 -0.91 12.84 5.31
CA PHE A 136 0.45 13.36 5.21
C PHE A 136 1.51 12.27 5.36
N GLY A 137 1.34 11.35 6.31
CA GLY A 137 2.22 10.20 6.49
C GLY A 137 2.25 9.30 5.25
N GLU A 138 1.07 9.01 4.71
CA GLU A 138 0.92 8.24 3.48
C GLU A 138 1.50 8.98 2.27
N LEU A 139 1.29 10.30 2.15
CA LEU A 139 1.87 11.09 1.07
C LEU A 139 3.40 11.00 1.10
N LEU A 140 4.02 11.15 2.27
CA LEU A 140 5.47 11.01 2.43
C LEU A 140 5.96 9.60 2.08
N CYS A 141 5.25 8.56 2.51
CA CYS A 141 5.65 7.18 2.21
C CYS A 141 5.47 6.85 0.71
N CYS A 142 4.27 7.09 0.18
CA CYS A 142 3.89 6.72 -1.18
C CYS A 142 4.59 7.58 -2.23
N TYR A 143 4.71 8.90 -2.05
CA TYR A 143 5.43 9.76 -2.98
C TYR A 143 6.93 9.76 -2.72
N GLY A 144 7.34 9.84 -1.45
CA GLY A 144 8.76 9.92 -1.07
C GLY A 144 9.53 8.64 -1.37
N LEU A 145 8.93 7.46 -1.17
CA LEU A 145 9.58 6.17 -1.47
C LEU A 145 9.04 5.51 -2.74
N GLY A 146 7.75 5.64 -3.04
CA GLY A 146 7.15 5.02 -4.22
C GLY A 146 7.64 5.60 -5.54
N LEU A 147 7.88 6.92 -5.66
CA LEU A 147 8.42 7.50 -6.89
C LEU A 147 9.88 7.10 -7.18
N PRO A 148 10.80 7.12 -6.20
CA PRO A 148 12.12 6.53 -6.39
C PRO A 148 12.05 5.05 -6.78
N LEU A 149 11.15 4.28 -6.16
CA LEU A 149 10.97 2.86 -6.47
C LEU A 149 10.55 2.64 -7.93
N ILE A 150 9.60 3.43 -8.45
CA ILE A 150 9.24 3.44 -9.88
C ILE A 150 10.48 3.68 -10.74
N THR A 151 11.29 4.68 -10.39
CA THR A 151 12.48 5.05 -11.16
C THR A 151 13.54 3.93 -11.17
N VAL A 152 13.74 3.27 -10.03
CA VAL A 152 14.67 2.14 -9.90
C VAL A 152 14.20 0.94 -10.72
N ILE A 153 12.91 0.60 -10.66
CA ILE A 153 12.31 -0.47 -11.47
C ILE A 153 12.49 -0.14 -12.96
N GLU A 154 12.26 1.11 -13.36
CA GLU A 154 12.38 1.49 -14.76
C GLU A 154 13.81 1.48 -15.31
N ARG A 155 14.81 1.70 -14.47
CA ARG A 155 16.22 1.64 -14.88
C ARG A 155 16.77 0.22 -14.93
N ASN A 156 16.12 -0.74 -14.29
CA ASN A 156 16.61 -2.10 -14.19
C ASN A 156 15.76 -3.07 -15.02
N ASP A 157 16.30 -3.53 -16.15
CA ASP A 157 15.60 -4.42 -17.07
C ASP A 157 15.29 -5.79 -16.47
N TYR A 158 16.08 -6.27 -15.51
CA TYR A 158 15.78 -7.50 -14.78
C TYR A 158 14.53 -7.35 -13.90
N LEU A 159 14.39 -6.22 -13.20
CA LEU A 159 13.22 -5.96 -12.36
C LEU A 159 11.96 -5.79 -13.21
N LYS A 160 12.05 -5.10 -14.35
CA LYS A 160 10.97 -5.05 -15.34
C LYS A 160 10.57 -6.44 -15.80
N GLN A 161 11.54 -7.30 -16.13
CA GLN A 161 11.25 -8.64 -16.62
C GLN A 161 10.51 -9.47 -15.56
N ILE A 162 10.95 -9.42 -14.30
CA ILE A 162 10.30 -10.11 -13.17
C ILE A 162 8.89 -9.55 -12.92
N LEU A 163 8.71 -8.23 -13.01
CA LEU A 163 7.43 -7.55 -12.79
C LEU A 163 6.55 -7.46 -14.04
N SER A 164 6.96 -8.01 -15.18
CA SER A 164 6.13 -8.11 -16.39
C SER A 164 5.39 -9.45 -16.53
N LEU A 165 5.55 -10.32 -15.52
CA LEU A 165 4.84 -11.59 -15.34
C LEU A 165 3.38 -11.39 -14.94
#